data_AF-A0A522D095-F1
#
_entry.id   AF-A0A522D095-F1
#
_cell.length_a   1.000
_cell.length_b   1.000
_cell.length_c   1.000
_cell.angle_alpha   90.00
_cell.angle_beta   90.00
_cell.angle_gamma   90.00
#
_symmetry.space_group_name_H-M   'P 1'
#
loop_
_entity.id
_entity.type
_entity.pdbx_description
1 polymer ?
#
loop_
_entity_poly.entity_id
_entity_poly.type
_entity_poly.pdbx_seq_one_letter_code
_entity_poly.pdbx_strand_id
1 'polypeptide(L)'
;MNTWTPCPSPAVADVIRWKEPIWAAPNKKRGKPDRIGEQMLTAEVKALGDFLQLHVRAVETLSLDEGAIAPPGVKPGDSVRRKISTIERGECQRLLWPDEDARPSARK
;
A
#
# COMPACT_ATOMS: atom_id res chain seq x y z
N MET A 1 -4.46 17.49 12.49
CA MET A 1 -3.41 17.27 11.47
C MET A 1 -2.95 15.82 11.60
N ASN A 2 -3.08 15.03 10.54
CA ASN A 2 -2.71 13.62 10.56
C ASN A 2 -1.19 13.48 10.34
N THR A 3 -0.45 13.10 11.37
CA THR A 3 1.01 12.93 11.30
C THR A 3 1.34 11.53 10.77
N TRP A 4 2.16 11.45 9.73
CA TRP A 4 2.65 10.19 9.17
C TRP A 4 4.07 9.94 9.63
N THR A 5 4.36 8.74 10.12
CA THR A 5 5.69 8.33 10.59
C THR A 5 6.17 7.09 9.84
N PRO A 6 7.48 6.84 9.70
CA PRO A 6 7.98 5.60 9.10
C PRO A 6 7.38 4.37 9.80
N CYS A 7 7.03 3.34 9.02
CA CYS A 7 6.40 2.13 9.52
C CYS A 7 7.34 0.92 9.39
N PRO A 8 8.30 0.73 10.32
CA PRO A 8 9.18 -0.43 10.33
C PRO A 8 8.46 -1.73 10.73
N SER A 9 7.37 -1.63 11.50
CA SER A 9 6.60 -2.78 11.97
C SER A 9 5.10 -2.45 12.00
N PRO A 10 4.35 -2.83 10.95
CA PRO A 10 2.90 -2.64 10.94
C PRO A 10 2.23 -3.56 11.98
N ALA A 11 1.28 -3.02 12.72
CA ALA A 11 0.42 -3.73 13.66
C ALA A 11 -1.01 -3.83 13.12
N VAL A 12 -1.80 -4.77 13.65
CA VAL A 12 -3.24 -4.81 13.33
C VAL A 12 -3.90 -3.49 13.75
N ALA A 13 -4.85 -3.02 12.93
CA ALA A 13 -5.52 -1.73 13.00
C ALA A 13 -4.67 -0.50 12.65
N ASP A 14 -3.36 -0.64 12.36
CA ASP A 14 -2.59 0.48 11.83
C ASP A 14 -3.13 0.91 10.46
N VAL A 15 -3.23 2.22 10.24
CA VAL A 15 -3.45 2.78 8.92
C VAL A 15 -2.08 3.10 8.33
N ILE A 16 -1.71 2.40 7.26
CA ILE A 16 -0.43 2.57 6.57
C ILE A 16 -0.66 3.12 5.17
N ARG A 17 0.33 3.84 4.66
CA ARG A 17 0.42 4.25 3.27
C ARG A 17 1.79 3.89 2.70
N TRP A 18 1.82 3.48 1.44
CA TRP A 18 3.05 3.11 0.74
C TRP A 18 2.89 3.33 -0.77
N LYS A 19 4.02 3.51 -1.45
CA LYS A 19 4.08 3.66 -2.91
C LYS A 19 4.12 2.29 -3.59
N GLU A 20 3.30 2.11 -4.61
CA GLU A 20 3.37 0.97 -5.53
C GLU A 20 3.52 1.45 -6.99
N PRO A 21 4.33 0.73 -7.80
CA PRO A 21 4.36 0.97 -9.23
C PRO A 21 3.02 0.58 -9.87
N ILE A 22 2.56 1.40 -10.82
CA ILE A 22 1.46 1.06 -11.72
C ILE A 22 2.09 0.35 -12.93
N TRP A 23 1.61 -0.85 -13.20
CA TRP A 23 2.07 -1.66 -14.31
C TRP A 23 1.04 -1.62 -15.46
N ALA A 24 1.50 -1.49 -16.69
CA ALA A 24 0.64 -1.62 -17.86
C ALA A 24 0.06 -3.02 -17.97
N ALA A 25 -1.08 -3.13 -18.64
CA ALA A 25 -1.51 -4.40 -19.18
C ALA A 25 -0.40 -4.94 -20.11
N PRO A 26 0.07 -6.18 -19.92
CA PRO A 26 1.17 -6.69 -20.71
C PRO A 26 0.76 -6.75 -22.19
N ASN A 27 1.51 -6.05 -23.06
CA ASN A 27 1.23 -5.98 -24.50
C ASN A 27 1.35 -7.37 -25.18
N LYS A 28 2.07 -8.31 -24.56
CA LYS A 28 2.17 -9.72 -24.98
C LYS A 28 1.72 -10.64 -23.85
N LYS A 29 1.06 -11.76 -24.16
CA LYS A 29 0.59 -12.78 -23.19
C LYS A 29 1.66 -13.28 -22.19
N ARG A 30 2.96 -13.11 -22.50
CA ARG A 30 4.10 -13.46 -21.63
C ARG A 30 5.15 -12.33 -21.51
N GLY A 31 4.79 -11.10 -21.88
CA GLY A 31 5.69 -9.95 -21.77
C GLY A 31 5.80 -9.46 -20.34
N LYS A 32 6.96 -8.89 -19.97
CA LYS A 32 7.07 -8.12 -18.73
C LYS A 32 6.18 -6.87 -18.89
N PRO A 33 5.29 -6.58 -17.94
CA PRO A 33 4.53 -5.35 -17.99
C PRO A 33 5.47 -4.17 -17.77
N ASP A 34 5.31 -3.12 -18.56
CA ASP A 34 6.05 -1.88 -18.40
C ASP A 34 5.51 -1.10 -17.20
N ARG A 35 6.42 -0.47 -16.45
CA ARG A 35 6.04 0.45 -15.38
C ARG A 35 5.54 1.72 -16.06
N ILE A 36 4.27 2.05 -15.85
CA ILE A 36 3.59 3.21 -16.46
C ILE A 36 3.30 4.33 -15.46
N GLY A 37 3.76 4.21 -14.22
CA GLY A 37 3.47 5.18 -13.19
C GLY A 37 3.71 4.68 -11.77
N GLU A 38 3.27 5.49 -10.81
CA GLU A 38 3.28 5.20 -9.38
C GLU A 38 1.96 5.63 -8.74
N GLN A 39 1.52 4.87 -7.75
CA GLN A 39 0.38 5.18 -6.91
C GLN A 39 0.77 5.09 -5.44
N MET A 40 0.17 5.94 -4.61
CA MET A 40 0.17 5.82 -3.17
C MET A 40 -1.09 5.07 -2.75
N LEU A 41 -0.95 3.94 -2.06
CA LEU A 41 -2.08 3.27 -1.42
C LEU A 41 -2.10 3.65 0.04
N THR A 42 -3.30 3.87 0.58
CA THR A 42 -3.55 3.99 2.01
C THR A 42 -4.51 2.88 2.42
N ALA A 43 -4.10 2.04 3.37
CA ALA A 43 -4.88 0.90 3.81
C ALA A 43 -4.75 0.65 5.31
N GLU A 44 -5.79 0.06 5.89
CA GLU A 44 -5.82 -0.39 7.28
C GLU A 44 -5.38 -1.87 7.36
N VAL A 45 -4.47 -2.18 8.28
CA VAL A 45 -4.00 -3.54 8.50
C VAL A 45 -5.06 -4.35 9.25
N LYS A 46 -5.59 -5.38 8.60
CA LYS A 46 -6.59 -6.29 9.20
C LYS A 46 -5.96 -7.52 9.84
N ALA A 47 -4.88 -8.03 9.25
CA ALA A 47 -4.17 -9.19 9.80
C ALA A 47 -2.69 -9.19 9.42
N LEU A 48 -1.87 -9.74 10.30
CA LEU A 48 -0.45 -10.00 10.10
C LEU A 48 -0.24 -11.49 9.79
N GLY A 49 0.71 -11.78 8.90
CA GLY A 49 1.11 -13.13 8.49
C GLY A 49 2.23 -13.02 7.44
N ASP A 50 2.45 -14.06 6.63
CA ASP A 50 3.39 -13.99 5.50
C ASP A 50 3.05 -12.86 4.51
N PHE A 51 1.75 -12.55 4.44
CA PHE A 51 1.21 -11.41 3.72
C PHE A 51 0.30 -10.64 4.66
N LEU A 52 0.47 -9.33 4.67
CA LEU A 52 -0.43 -8.40 5.34
C LEU A 52 -1.77 -8.41 4.62
N GLN A 53 -2.85 -8.60 5.38
CA GLN A 53 -4.20 -8.36 4.88
C GLN A 53 -4.54 -6.89 5.12
N LEU A 54 -4.84 -6.17 4.05
CA LEU A 54 -4.97 -4.73 4.06
C LEU A 54 -6.33 -4.36 3.49
N HIS A 55 -7.05 -3.49 4.18
CA HIS A 55 -8.30 -2.93 3.69
C HIS A 55 -8.05 -1.51 3.17
N VAL A 56 -8.15 -1.33 1.87
CA VAL A 56 -7.77 -0.09 1.18
C VAL A 56 -8.79 0.99 1.49
N ARG A 57 -8.31 2.11 2.00
CA ARG A 57 -9.11 3.30 2.31
C ARG A 57 -9.05 4.33 1.20
N ALA A 58 -7.87 4.54 0.63
CA ALA A 58 -7.65 5.49 -0.44
C ALA A 58 -6.54 5.01 -1.38
N VAL A 59 -6.64 5.45 -2.62
CA VAL A 59 -5.64 5.23 -3.67
C VAL A 59 -5.43 6.56 -4.37
N GLU A 60 -4.19 7.01 -4.44
CA GLU A 60 -3.81 8.27 -5.08
C GLU A 60 -2.79 7.96 -6.17
N THR A 61 -3.08 8.34 -7.42
CA THR A 61 -2.12 8.23 -8.51
C THR A 61 -1.11 9.37 -8.41
N LEU A 62 0.17 9.05 -8.23
CA LEU A 62 1.25 10.04 -8.14
C LEU A 62 1.77 10.44 -9.52
N SER A 63 1.94 9.45 -10.39
CA SER A 63 2.42 9.64 -11.76
C SER A 63 1.80 8.61 -12.68
N LEU A 64 1.50 9.02 -13.90
CA LEU A 64 1.02 8.17 -14.99
C LEU A 64 1.64 8.68 -16.29
N ASP A 65 2.18 7.77 -17.09
CA ASP A 65 2.74 8.11 -18.40
C ASP A 65 1.66 8.68 -19.33
N GLU A 66 2.06 9.67 -20.14
CA GLU A 66 1.16 10.38 -21.03
C GLU A 66 0.56 9.44 -22.08
N GLY A 67 -0.77 9.29 -22.09
CA GLY A 67 -1.49 8.37 -22.97
C GLY A 67 -1.61 6.93 -22.45
N ALA A 68 -1.07 6.59 -21.27
CA ALA A 68 -1.30 5.30 -20.64
C ALA A 68 -2.67 5.28 -19.93
N ILE A 69 -3.46 4.22 -20.18
CA ILE A 69 -4.65 3.93 -19.39
C ILE A 69 -4.22 2.98 -18.28
N ALA A 70 -4.25 3.46 -17.03
CA ALA A 70 -4.03 2.60 -15.88
C ALA A 70 -5.05 1.44 -15.93
N PRO A 71 -4.62 0.17 -15.83
CA PRO A 71 -5.56 -0.95 -15.76
C PRO A 71 -6.48 -0.79 -14.54
N PRO A 72 -7.61 -1.53 -14.47
CA PRO A 72 -8.46 -1.55 -13.27
C PRO A 72 -7.62 -2.06 -12.08
N GLY A 73 -7.03 -1.10 -11.37
CA GLY A 73 -6.15 -1.32 -10.24
C GLY A 73 -6.94 -1.53 -8.96
N VAL A 74 -6.20 -1.55 -7.86
CA VAL A 74 -6.75 -1.56 -6.51
C VAL A 74 -7.67 -0.35 -6.33
N LYS A 75 -8.86 -0.57 -5.79
CA LYS A 75 -9.84 0.50 -5.53
C LYS A 75 -9.98 0.77 -4.02
N PRO A 76 -10.40 1.98 -3.63
CA PRO A 76 -10.84 2.20 -2.26
C PRO A 76 -12.00 1.24 -1.92
N GLY A 77 -11.90 0.58 -0.77
CA GLY A 77 -12.80 -0.47 -0.31
C GLY A 77 -12.32 -1.90 -0.62
N ASP A 78 -11.31 -2.09 -1.47
CA ASP A 78 -10.77 -3.42 -1.75
C ASP A 78 -9.99 -3.99 -0.57
N SER A 79 -10.02 -5.32 -0.44
CA SER A 79 -9.12 -6.05 0.45
C SER A 79 -7.95 -6.61 -0.35
N VAL A 80 -6.74 -6.10 -0.09
CA VAL A 80 -5.52 -6.52 -0.78
C VAL A 80 -4.58 -7.27 0.14
N ARG A 81 -3.75 -8.13 -0.46
CA ARG A 81 -2.69 -8.86 0.24
C ARG A 81 -1.34 -8.44 -0.31
N ARG A 82 -0.42 -8.05 0.57
CA ARG A 82 0.94 -7.60 0.22
C ARG A 82 1.98 -8.18 1.16
N LYS A 83 3.16 -8.49 0.63
CA LYS A 83 4.31 -8.87 1.47
C LYS A 83 4.80 -7.64 2.22
N ILE A 84 5.25 -7.84 3.45
CA ILE A 84 5.87 -6.78 4.27
C ILE A 84 7.03 -6.14 3.49
N SER A 85 7.89 -6.94 2.87
CA SER A 85 9.02 -6.45 2.08
C SER A 85 8.64 -5.60 0.86
N THR A 86 7.45 -5.78 0.29
CA THR A 86 6.94 -4.92 -0.79
C THR A 86 6.54 -3.55 -0.23
N ILE A 87 5.91 -3.54 0.92
CA ILE A 87 5.45 -2.33 1.60
C ILE A 87 6.64 -1.52 2.11
N GLU A 88 7.64 -2.18 2.70
CA GLU A 88 8.88 -1.55 3.15
C GLU A 88 9.64 -0.89 1.99
N ARG A 89 9.71 -1.56 0.84
CA ARG A 89 10.30 -0.99 -0.39
C ARG A 89 9.53 0.22 -0.92
N GLY A 90 8.24 0.30 -0.65
CA GLY A 90 7.36 1.41 -1.02
C GLY A 90 7.43 2.60 -0.06
N GLU A 91 8.46 2.69 0.78
CA GLU A 91 8.63 3.73 1.80
C GLU A 91 7.41 3.81 2.74
N CYS A 92 7.08 2.68 3.37
CA CYS A 92 5.91 2.58 4.24
C CYS A 92 5.88 3.65 5.33
N GLN A 93 4.74 4.34 5.43
CA GLN A 93 4.44 5.30 6.48
C GLN A 93 3.15 4.89 7.18
N ARG A 94 3.10 4.96 8.50
CA ARG A 94 1.90 4.74 9.29
C ARG A 94 1.34 6.07 9.77
N LEU A 95 0.03 6.11 9.91
CA LEU A 95 -0.65 7.19 10.60
C LEU A 95 -0.38 7.06 12.10
N LEU A 96 0.07 8.15 12.71
CA LEU A 96 0.24 8.23 14.16
C LEU A 96 -1.14 8.13 14.82
N TRP A 97 -1.30 7.23 15.77
CA TRP A 97 -2.54 7.12 16.53
C TRP A 97 -2.66 8.34 17.44
N PRO A 98 -3.87 8.85 17.69
CA PRO A 98 -4.07 9.88 18.72
C PRO A 98 -3.69 9.37 20.11
N ASP A 99 -3.81 8.05 20.32
CA ASP A 99 -3.45 7.35 21.55
C ASP A 99 -2.45 6.22 21.21
N GLU A 100 -1.15 6.54 21.23
CA GLU A 100 -0.09 5.57 20.93
C GLU A 100 0.11 4.56 22.09
N ASP A 101 -0.29 4.91 23.32
CA ASP A 101 -0.23 4.02 24.49
C ASP A 101 -1.20 2.83 24.35
N ALA A 102 -2.35 3.01 23.70
CA ALA A 102 -3.28 1.93 23.38
C ALA A 102 -2.89 1.10 22.15
N ARG A 103 -1.81 1.46 21.42
CA ARG A 103 -1.39 0.71 20.24
C ARG A 103 -0.98 -0.71 20.66
N PRO A 104 -1.58 -1.76 20.07
CA PRO A 104 -1.10 -3.10 20.32
C PRO A 104 0.35 -3.21 19.86
N SER A 105 1.25 -3.45 20.80
CA SER A 105 2.65 -3.70 20.47
C SER A 105 2.70 -4.95 19.58
N ALA A 106 3.29 -4.81 18.39
CA ALA A 106 3.56 -5.95 17.51
C ALA A 106 4.58 -6.85 18.22
N ARG A 107 4.11 -7.76 19.08
CA ARG A 107 4.95 -8.75 19.74
C ARG A 107 5.57 -9.64 18.67
N LYS A 108 6.91 -9.71 18.70
CA LYS A 108 7.73 -10.72 18.01
C LYS A 108 7.35 -12.12 18.47
#